data_AF-A0A800JJU5-F1
#
_entry.id   AF-A0A800JJU5-F1
#
_cell.length_a   1.000
_cell.length_b   1.000
_cell.length_c   1.000
_cell.angle_alpha   90.00
_cell.angle_beta   90.00
_cell.angle_gamma   90.00
#
_symmetry.space_group_name_H-M   'P 1'
#
loop_
_entity.id
_entity.type
_entity.pdbx_description
1 polymer ?
#
loop_
_entity_poly.entity_id
_entity_poly.type
_entity_poly.pdbx_seq_one_letter_code
_entity_poly.pdbx_strand_id
1 'polypeptide(L)'
;MSSIQGEPDRKVIQKPNTAPLNPSDSMKLINLPEGFFLELVASEPQISEPVALTWDGNGRMYVVEMRGYMQSMDGPGAKDPVGRISLLEDTDGDGNFDKHSVFLDGLVEPRAVLYVGNGLLVGEPSDLWYCRDTDNDGKSDTKDKVYDKFSLRESNVEHKANGLILGIDNWVYVSQHGRRYQFQGRKFRHEKVPRIGQWGLARNDEGRFLFSTNSIPAIGFFISPEYLVSGRNKGPEKLITGAVLKVGKYNEVWPAMTTTDLQSGVGASRSSDGTLRSFTSACGQSFFRGDRLGEDVNGDYFVCEPVGRLVRRSKVKYLDSGHLELSNLYENSIGEFITSSDGNFRPVNTYTGPDGCLYVVDMYRGVIQEKSFMTPYLKQEILKSKYDENIGRGRIYRVKRDGFSPGEKPNLLDADPERLMASLKHPNGWWRDMAQSIIVNRKLVKLVPFLEKIVMSDPDPLARLHALWTLKGLSRLENEVALAALEDADERVVSASLRTINWSPSEYSYIETIIDEASPIVIAHIILAVGQNKSQKSKDLILKCISRFPMNERVLRSVLAVTSREHLKSYRSEIISNPIFQGDTKTKKTDEWLKRWDKFILNE
;
A
#
# COMPACT_ATOMS: atom_id res chain seq x y z
N MET A 1 13.42 -15.35 34.26
CA MET A 1 14.45 -14.29 34.17
C MET A 1 14.06 -13.38 33.03
N SER A 2 13.63 -12.16 33.39
CA SER A 2 13.22 -11.11 32.46
C SER A 2 14.48 -10.53 31.81
N SER A 3 14.78 -10.91 30.56
CA SER A 3 15.79 -10.21 29.77
C SER A 3 15.31 -8.80 29.49
N ILE A 4 15.94 -7.82 30.13
CA ILE A 4 15.88 -6.43 29.68
C ILE A 4 16.48 -6.44 28.28
N GLN A 5 15.63 -6.40 27.25
CA GLN A 5 16.09 -6.17 25.87
C GLN A 5 16.73 -4.78 25.83
N GLY A 6 18.04 -4.74 25.61
CA GLY A 6 18.82 -3.50 25.43
C GLY A 6 18.56 -2.87 24.07
N GLU A 7 19.10 -1.66 23.87
CA GLU A 7 19.15 -1.00 22.55
C GLU A 7 19.90 -1.88 21.53
N PRO A 8 19.55 -1.84 20.23
CA PRO A 8 20.25 -2.56 19.18
C PRO A 8 21.75 -2.22 19.11
N ASP A 9 22.56 -3.21 18.75
CA ASP A 9 23.99 -3.04 18.52
C ASP A 9 24.23 -2.34 17.18
N ARG A 10 24.33 -1.01 17.24
CA ARG A 10 24.47 -0.14 16.08
C ARG A 10 25.47 0.97 16.34
N LYS A 11 26.18 1.37 15.28
CA LYS A 11 27.08 2.52 15.32
C LYS A 11 26.31 3.81 15.07
N VAL A 12 26.39 4.75 16.01
CA VAL A 12 25.78 6.09 15.87
C VAL A 12 26.84 7.13 15.53
N ILE A 13 26.67 7.79 14.39
CA ILE A 13 27.53 8.90 13.97
C ILE A 13 27.04 10.19 14.64
N GLN A 14 27.83 10.69 15.60
CA GLN A 14 27.52 11.88 16.40
C GLN A 14 27.68 13.20 15.63
N LYS A 15 28.54 13.21 14.61
CA LYS A 15 28.79 14.35 13.72
C LYS A 15 28.63 13.90 12.26
N PRO A 16 27.38 13.74 11.79
CA PRO A 16 27.11 13.23 10.45
C PRO A 16 27.55 14.22 9.36
N ASN A 17 27.77 13.71 8.16
CA ASN A 17 28.00 14.57 7.00
C ASN A 17 26.68 15.20 6.56
N THR A 18 26.61 16.53 6.59
CA THR A 18 25.44 17.29 6.13
C THR A 18 25.63 17.87 4.74
N ALA A 19 26.85 17.87 4.19
CA ALA A 19 27.11 18.30 2.83
C ALA A 19 26.66 17.23 1.82
N PRO A 20 26.19 17.63 0.62
CA PRO A 20 25.76 16.68 -0.40
C PRO A 20 26.98 15.93 -0.95
N LEU A 21 26.82 14.62 -1.08
CA LEU A 21 27.82 13.70 -1.64
C LEU A 21 27.43 13.31 -3.06
N ASN A 22 28.39 12.80 -3.84
CA ASN A 22 28.07 12.05 -5.05
C ASN A 22 27.45 10.68 -4.67
N PRO A 23 26.77 9.99 -5.61
CA PRO A 23 26.12 8.72 -5.33
C PRO A 23 27.03 7.67 -4.69
N SER A 24 28.24 7.49 -5.23
CA SER A 24 29.17 6.45 -4.76
C SER A 24 29.65 6.68 -3.33
N ASP A 25 29.91 7.94 -2.93
CA ASP A 25 30.36 8.26 -1.57
C ASP A 25 29.22 8.20 -0.57
N SER A 26 28.01 8.58 -0.97
CA SER A 26 26.82 8.45 -0.15
C SER A 26 26.47 6.99 0.14
N MET A 27 26.57 6.11 -0.86
CA MET A 27 26.32 4.68 -0.69
C MET A 27 27.26 4.02 0.32
N LYS A 28 28.52 4.51 0.47
CA LYS A 28 29.45 4.04 1.50
C LYS A 28 28.98 4.35 2.93
N LEU A 29 28.05 5.29 3.09
CA LEU A 29 27.47 5.68 4.38
C LEU A 29 26.16 4.97 4.70
N ILE A 30 25.67 4.11 3.79
CA ILE A 30 24.45 3.32 3.95
C ILE A 30 24.81 1.93 4.48
N ASN A 31 24.11 1.51 5.54
CA ASN A 31 24.23 0.18 6.12
C ASN A 31 23.00 -0.66 5.78
N LEU A 32 23.23 -1.93 5.44
CA LEU A 32 22.23 -2.98 5.24
C LEU A 32 22.65 -4.24 6.02
N PRO A 33 21.72 -5.18 6.28
CA PRO A 33 22.06 -6.47 6.86
C PRO A 33 22.98 -7.25 5.92
N GLU A 34 23.76 -8.16 6.51
CA GLU A 34 24.64 -9.06 5.76
C GLU A 34 23.89 -9.77 4.62
N GLY A 35 24.56 -9.86 3.47
CA GLY A 35 24.02 -10.45 2.25
C GLY A 35 23.14 -9.51 1.43
N PHE A 36 22.76 -8.33 1.93
CA PHE A 36 22.01 -7.32 1.16
C PHE A 36 22.90 -6.15 0.78
N PHE A 37 22.70 -5.61 -0.43
CA PHE A 37 23.41 -4.45 -0.92
C PHE A 37 22.54 -3.57 -1.82
N LEU A 38 22.93 -2.31 -1.97
CA LEU A 38 22.30 -1.38 -2.91
C LEU A 38 23.08 -1.31 -4.20
N GLU A 39 22.34 -1.19 -5.29
CA GLU A 39 22.82 -0.87 -6.62
C GLU A 39 22.15 0.43 -7.07
N LEU A 40 22.93 1.35 -7.64
CA LEU A 40 22.41 2.61 -8.14
C LEU A 40 21.69 2.38 -9.47
N VAL A 41 20.43 2.80 -9.57
CA VAL A 41 19.61 2.65 -10.79
C VAL A 41 19.60 3.94 -11.60
N ALA A 42 19.40 5.07 -10.92
CA ALA A 42 19.39 6.40 -11.53
C ALA A 42 19.78 7.46 -10.49
N SER A 43 20.41 8.54 -10.94
CA SER A 43 20.76 9.70 -10.10
C SER A 43 20.75 11.00 -10.89
N GLU A 44 21.05 12.11 -10.25
CA GLU A 44 21.43 13.33 -10.97
C GLU A 44 22.58 13.06 -11.98
N PRO A 45 22.57 13.70 -13.18
CA PRO A 45 21.58 14.66 -13.68
C PRO A 45 20.37 14.04 -14.40
N GLN A 46 20.27 12.69 -14.51
CA GLN A 46 19.14 12.04 -15.21
C GLN A 46 17.80 12.38 -14.54
N ILE A 47 17.76 12.33 -13.21
CA ILE A 47 16.59 12.65 -12.37
C ILE A 47 16.96 13.61 -11.25
N SER A 48 15.95 14.30 -10.70
CA SER A 48 16.07 15.22 -9.57
C SER A 48 14.80 15.18 -8.72
N GLU A 49 14.96 15.13 -7.41
CA GLU A 49 13.88 15.14 -6.42
C GLU A 49 12.74 14.14 -6.71
N PRO A 50 13.06 12.84 -6.93
CA PRO A 50 12.08 11.83 -7.24
C PRO A 50 11.21 11.56 -6.00
N VAL A 51 9.91 11.37 -6.22
CA VAL A 51 8.94 11.13 -5.13
C VAL A 51 8.07 9.91 -5.35
N ALA A 52 7.93 9.43 -6.58
CA ALA A 52 7.15 8.24 -6.91
C ALA A 52 7.59 7.67 -8.25
N LEU A 53 7.32 6.40 -8.50
CA LEU A 53 7.54 5.78 -9.81
C LEU A 53 6.49 4.73 -10.16
N THR A 54 6.48 4.30 -11.42
CA THR A 54 5.73 3.15 -11.93
C THR A 54 6.46 2.56 -13.15
N TRP A 55 6.09 1.35 -13.55
CA TRP A 55 6.60 0.72 -14.78
C TRP A 55 5.44 0.40 -15.73
N ASP A 56 5.69 0.50 -17.03
CA ASP A 56 4.80 -0.10 -18.02
C ASP A 56 5.07 -1.58 -18.24
N GLY A 57 4.27 -2.23 -19.08
CA GLY A 57 4.42 -3.65 -19.39
C GLY A 57 5.75 -4.04 -20.05
N ASN A 58 6.54 -3.09 -20.53
CA ASN A 58 7.87 -3.34 -21.12
C ASN A 58 9.01 -2.96 -20.17
N GLY A 59 8.70 -2.63 -18.92
CA GLY A 59 9.68 -2.36 -17.87
C GLY A 59 10.31 -0.97 -17.98
N ARG A 60 9.75 -0.09 -18.80
CA ARG A 60 10.17 1.31 -18.83
C ARG A 60 9.68 1.99 -17.56
N MET A 61 10.57 2.70 -16.88
CA MET A 61 10.28 3.31 -15.57
C MET A 61 9.90 4.77 -15.75
N TYR A 62 8.74 5.14 -15.21
CA TYR A 62 8.25 6.52 -15.17
C TYR A 62 8.45 7.08 -13.77
N VAL A 63 9.26 8.14 -13.65
CA VAL A 63 9.67 8.75 -12.37
C VAL A 63 9.04 10.11 -12.22
N VAL A 64 8.31 10.33 -11.13
CA VAL A 64 7.75 11.63 -10.76
C VAL A 64 8.81 12.46 -10.03
N GLU A 65 9.09 13.64 -10.57
CA GLU A 65 10.07 14.58 -10.03
C GLU A 65 9.37 15.84 -9.51
N MET A 66 9.48 16.10 -8.20
CA MET A 66 8.79 17.20 -7.52
C MET A 66 9.70 18.43 -7.33
N ARG A 67 10.29 18.89 -8.44
CA ARG A 67 11.40 19.87 -8.52
C ARG A 67 11.15 21.25 -7.88
N GLY A 68 9.89 21.62 -7.66
CA GLY A 68 9.53 22.87 -7.01
C GLY A 68 9.52 22.77 -5.47
N TYR A 69 9.59 21.56 -4.91
CA TYR A 69 9.33 21.35 -3.48
C TYR A 69 10.42 22.00 -2.63
N MET A 70 10.01 22.94 -1.74
CA MET A 70 10.86 23.51 -0.69
C MET A 70 12.27 23.90 -1.16
N GLN A 71 12.38 24.60 -2.30
CA GLN A 71 13.67 25.06 -2.84
C GLN A 71 14.35 26.13 -1.96
N SER A 72 13.60 26.69 -1.01
CA SER A 72 14.13 27.36 0.17
C SER A 72 13.19 27.12 1.36
N MET A 73 13.62 27.48 2.58
CA MET A 73 12.86 27.22 3.82
C MET A 73 11.48 27.91 3.87
N ASP A 74 11.27 29.00 3.13
CA ASP A 74 9.99 29.70 3.10
C ASP A 74 9.06 29.17 1.97
N GLY A 75 9.56 28.22 1.18
CA GLY A 75 8.83 27.52 0.11
C GLY A 75 8.36 28.34 -1.12
N PRO A 76 8.97 29.48 -1.52
CA PRO A 76 8.72 30.03 -2.85
C PRO A 76 9.14 29.02 -3.93
N GLY A 77 8.49 29.06 -5.08
CA GLY A 77 8.74 28.14 -6.20
C GLY A 77 8.02 26.79 -6.13
N ALA A 78 7.41 26.44 -4.98
CA ALA A 78 6.60 25.22 -4.86
C ALA A 78 5.41 25.16 -5.81
N LYS A 79 4.98 26.30 -6.36
CA LYS A 79 3.89 26.40 -7.33
C LYS A 79 4.36 26.62 -8.76
N ASP A 80 5.67 26.69 -8.99
CA ASP A 80 6.22 26.86 -10.32
C ASP A 80 6.03 25.55 -11.10
N PRO A 81 5.71 25.61 -12.40
CA PRO A 81 5.49 24.44 -13.24
C PRO A 81 6.82 23.84 -13.68
N VAL A 82 7.62 23.38 -12.71
CA VAL A 82 8.97 22.84 -12.94
C VAL A 82 9.07 21.35 -12.66
N GLY A 83 8.02 20.74 -12.09
CA GLY A 83 7.94 19.30 -11.89
C GLY A 83 7.71 18.57 -13.21
N ARG A 84 8.09 17.29 -13.25
CA ARG A 84 7.97 16.47 -14.47
C ARG A 84 7.80 14.99 -14.18
N ILE A 85 7.54 14.23 -15.23
CA ILE A 85 7.68 12.77 -15.28
C ILE A 85 8.80 12.46 -16.26
N SER A 86 9.86 11.83 -15.76
CA SER A 86 10.92 11.27 -16.61
C SER A 86 10.60 9.83 -16.98
N LEU A 87 11.00 9.44 -18.18
CA LEU A 87 10.98 8.08 -18.69
C LEU A 87 12.41 7.56 -18.74
N LEU A 88 12.65 6.47 -18.04
CA LEU A 88 13.92 5.77 -18.00
C LEU A 88 13.75 4.41 -18.67
N GLU A 89 14.71 4.03 -19.49
CA GLU A 89 14.76 2.74 -20.16
C GLU A 89 16.14 2.10 -19.97
N ASP A 90 16.14 0.82 -19.62
CA ASP A 90 17.29 -0.08 -19.74
C ASP A 90 17.24 -0.68 -21.14
N THR A 91 18.14 -0.28 -22.05
CA THR A 91 18.07 -0.63 -23.47
C THR A 91 18.80 -1.93 -23.82
N ASP A 92 19.76 -2.36 -23.00
CA ASP A 92 20.58 -3.56 -23.24
C ASP A 92 20.24 -4.73 -22.29
N GLY A 93 19.40 -4.50 -21.29
CA GLY A 93 18.93 -5.51 -20.35
C GLY A 93 19.91 -5.82 -19.21
N ASP A 94 20.92 -4.98 -18.98
CA ASP A 94 21.90 -5.17 -17.90
C ASP A 94 21.37 -4.75 -16.51
N GLY A 95 20.16 -4.17 -16.48
CA GLY A 95 19.49 -3.66 -15.30
C GLY A 95 19.76 -2.18 -15.02
N ASN A 96 20.69 -1.53 -15.71
CA ASN A 96 20.96 -0.10 -15.61
C ASN A 96 20.08 0.66 -16.60
N PHE A 97 19.50 1.77 -16.17
CA PHE A 97 18.64 2.58 -17.02
C PHE A 97 19.48 3.62 -17.78
N ASP A 98 20.02 3.22 -18.93
CA ASP A 98 20.98 3.98 -19.75
C ASP A 98 20.32 5.08 -20.60
N LYS A 99 19.03 4.96 -20.91
CA LYS A 99 18.29 5.96 -21.70
C LYS A 99 17.31 6.75 -20.85
N HIS A 100 17.31 8.07 -21.03
CA HIS A 100 16.40 9.01 -20.36
C HIS A 100 15.70 9.93 -21.37
N SER A 101 14.39 10.11 -21.21
CA SER A 101 13.61 11.17 -21.84
C SER A 101 12.65 11.84 -20.85
N VAL A 102 12.11 13.00 -21.20
CA VAL A 102 11.06 13.66 -20.42
C VAL A 102 9.72 13.27 -21.02
N PHE A 103 8.93 12.47 -20.30
CA PHE A 103 7.62 12.03 -20.75
C PHE A 103 6.59 13.15 -20.66
N LEU A 104 6.55 13.88 -19.54
CA LEU A 104 5.61 14.97 -19.32
C LEU A 104 6.26 16.06 -18.48
N ASP A 105 6.26 17.29 -18.94
CA ASP A 105 6.91 18.42 -18.29
C ASP A 105 5.89 19.49 -17.83
N GLY A 106 6.36 20.51 -17.12
CA GLY A 106 5.54 21.67 -16.77
C GLY A 106 4.50 21.39 -15.68
N LEU A 107 4.76 20.41 -14.81
CA LEU A 107 3.83 19.99 -13.76
C LEU A 107 4.06 20.79 -12.47
N VAL A 108 2.97 21.07 -11.77
CA VAL A 108 3.02 21.74 -10.46
C VAL A 108 2.73 20.74 -9.35
N GLU A 109 3.72 20.50 -8.49
CA GLU A 109 3.66 19.54 -7.38
C GLU A 109 3.17 18.12 -7.79
N PRO A 110 3.67 17.53 -8.90
CA PRO A 110 3.31 16.17 -9.25
C PRO A 110 3.79 15.21 -8.16
N ARG A 111 2.96 14.22 -7.82
CA ARG A 111 3.19 13.42 -6.59
C ARG A 111 2.68 11.98 -6.63
N ALA A 112 2.04 11.58 -7.72
CA ALA A 112 1.58 10.21 -7.89
C ALA A 112 1.55 9.84 -9.38
N VAL A 113 1.90 8.59 -9.67
CA VAL A 113 1.87 8.04 -11.02
C VAL A 113 1.46 6.57 -10.97
N LEU A 114 0.72 6.11 -11.98
CA LEU A 114 0.41 4.69 -12.21
C LEU A 114 0.23 4.43 -13.69
N TYR A 115 0.94 3.44 -14.22
CA TYR A 115 0.68 2.93 -15.56
C TYR A 115 -0.58 2.07 -15.56
N VAL A 116 -1.58 2.43 -16.37
CA VAL A 116 -2.83 1.69 -16.49
C VAL A 116 -3.41 1.86 -17.88
N GLY A 117 -3.98 0.79 -18.44
CA GLY A 117 -4.45 0.79 -19.83
C GLY A 117 -3.27 0.90 -20.79
N ASN A 118 -3.05 2.10 -21.31
CA ASN A 118 -1.96 2.42 -22.24
C ASN A 118 -1.38 3.82 -21.97
N GLY A 119 -1.44 4.27 -20.73
CA GLY A 119 -1.00 5.60 -20.33
C GLY A 119 -0.76 5.69 -18.84
N LEU A 120 -0.44 6.90 -18.40
CA LEU A 120 -0.20 7.23 -17.00
C LEU A 120 -1.39 7.95 -16.41
N LEU A 121 -1.90 7.44 -15.29
CA LEU A 121 -2.60 8.30 -14.33
C LEU A 121 -1.56 9.16 -13.61
N VAL A 122 -1.75 10.48 -13.63
CA VAL A 122 -0.83 11.45 -13.03
C VAL A 122 -1.57 12.32 -12.02
N GLY A 123 -1.17 12.21 -10.75
CA GLY A 123 -1.65 13.09 -9.68
C GLY A 123 -0.85 14.37 -9.65
N GLU A 124 -1.41 15.44 -10.21
CA GLU A 124 -0.87 16.80 -10.21
C GLU A 124 -1.94 17.72 -9.61
N PRO A 125 -1.98 17.87 -8.27
CA PRO A 125 -2.98 18.69 -7.58
C PRO A 125 -3.10 20.03 -8.28
N SER A 126 -4.30 20.52 -8.59
CA SER A 126 -5.59 20.08 -8.08
C SER A 126 -6.19 18.83 -8.70
N ASP A 127 -5.64 18.36 -9.81
CA ASP A 127 -6.34 17.47 -10.73
C ASP A 127 -5.67 16.09 -10.79
N LEU A 128 -6.44 15.11 -11.28
CA LEU A 128 -5.95 13.81 -11.71
C LEU A 128 -6.03 13.78 -13.23
N TRP A 129 -4.93 13.47 -13.90
CA TRP A 129 -4.81 13.42 -15.35
C TRP A 129 -4.60 12.00 -15.86
N TYR A 130 -4.98 11.74 -17.11
CA TYR A 130 -4.59 10.57 -17.88
C TYR A 130 -3.79 11.02 -19.08
N CYS A 131 -2.51 10.68 -19.10
CA CYS A 131 -1.53 11.16 -20.05
C CYS A 131 -1.00 9.98 -20.87
N ARG A 132 -1.02 10.09 -22.20
CA ARG A 132 -0.56 9.04 -23.12
C ARG A 132 0.45 9.60 -24.09
N ASP A 133 1.24 8.69 -24.62
CA ASP A 133 2.07 8.81 -25.81
C ASP A 133 1.35 8.02 -26.92
N THR A 134 0.80 8.70 -27.93
CA THR A 134 -0.01 8.06 -28.99
C THR A 134 0.75 7.87 -30.30
N ASP A 135 1.94 8.45 -30.44
CA ASP A 135 2.84 8.27 -31.58
C ASP A 135 4.11 7.46 -31.26
N ASN A 136 4.29 7.06 -29.99
CA ASN A 136 5.41 6.29 -29.44
C ASN A 136 6.77 7.01 -29.52
N ASP A 137 6.80 8.34 -29.45
CA ASP A 137 8.05 9.11 -29.42
C ASP A 137 8.70 9.18 -28.02
N GLY A 138 8.07 8.58 -27.01
CA GLY A 138 8.52 8.60 -25.62
C GLY A 138 8.07 9.83 -24.84
N LYS A 139 7.17 10.65 -25.39
CA LYS A 139 6.59 11.84 -24.77
C LYS A 139 5.08 11.77 -24.79
N SER A 140 4.48 12.43 -23.80
CA SER A 140 3.04 12.52 -23.73
C SER A 140 2.52 13.59 -24.69
N ASP A 141 1.63 13.18 -25.59
CA ASP A 141 0.91 14.04 -26.53
C ASP A 141 -0.55 14.32 -26.10
N THR A 142 -0.99 13.72 -24.98
CA THR A 142 -2.33 13.92 -24.40
C THR A 142 -2.27 14.20 -22.90
N LYS A 143 -3.22 14.99 -22.40
CA LYS A 143 -3.40 15.29 -20.96
C LYS A 143 -4.89 15.40 -20.64
N ASP A 144 -5.55 14.25 -20.54
CA ASP A 144 -6.99 14.15 -20.36
C ASP A 144 -7.36 14.29 -18.87
N LYS A 145 -8.26 15.21 -18.52
CA LYS A 145 -8.69 15.39 -17.11
C LYS A 145 -9.59 14.24 -16.67
N VAL A 146 -9.18 13.51 -15.63
CA VAL A 146 -9.94 12.42 -15.01
C VAL A 146 -10.82 12.96 -13.87
N TYR A 147 -10.27 13.82 -13.03
CA TYR A 147 -10.98 14.38 -11.89
C TYR A 147 -10.37 15.73 -11.48
N ASP A 148 -11.21 16.74 -11.27
CA ASP A 148 -10.81 18.14 -11.00
C ASP A 148 -10.65 18.47 -9.49
N LYS A 149 -10.86 17.48 -8.63
CA LYS A 149 -10.84 17.61 -7.16
C LYS A 149 -9.97 16.54 -6.53
N PHE A 150 -8.86 16.20 -7.18
CA PHE A 150 -7.90 15.23 -6.65
C PHE A 150 -7.28 15.75 -5.35
N SER A 151 -6.93 17.03 -5.30
CA SER A 151 -6.51 17.72 -4.08
C SER A 151 -6.67 19.24 -4.21
N LEU A 152 -6.61 19.97 -3.10
CA LEU A 152 -6.59 21.43 -3.17
C LEU A 152 -5.18 21.91 -3.49
N ARG A 153 -5.04 22.83 -4.46
CA ARG A 153 -3.73 23.40 -4.84
C ARG A 153 -3.06 24.11 -3.66
N GLU A 154 -3.85 24.91 -2.94
CA GLU A 154 -3.39 25.76 -1.83
C GLU A 154 -3.23 25.04 -0.49
N SER A 155 -3.68 23.78 -0.36
CA SER A 155 -3.51 23.08 0.91
C SER A 155 -2.05 22.69 1.14
N ASN A 156 -1.71 22.43 2.41
CA ASN A 156 -0.44 21.84 2.79
C ASN A 156 -0.18 20.56 1.98
N VAL A 157 1.01 20.47 1.40
CA VAL A 157 1.41 19.39 0.48
C VAL A 157 1.57 18.04 1.20
N GLU A 158 1.86 18.01 2.50
CA GLU A 158 1.90 16.78 3.28
C GLU A 158 0.52 16.15 3.43
N HIS A 159 -0.57 16.90 3.20
CA HIS A 159 -1.95 16.44 3.35
C HIS A 159 -2.73 16.31 2.04
N LYS A 160 -2.04 16.26 0.89
CA LYS A 160 -2.66 16.04 -0.43
C LYS A 160 -2.68 14.57 -0.82
N ALA A 161 -3.62 14.23 -1.68
CA ALA A 161 -3.76 12.92 -2.30
C ALA A 161 -2.46 12.49 -2.99
N ASN A 162 -2.08 11.25 -2.78
CA ASN A 162 -0.90 10.62 -3.36
C ASN A 162 -1.09 9.11 -3.36
N GLY A 163 -0.08 8.41 -3.85
CA GLY A 163 -0.20 7.00 -4.15
C GLY A 163 -1.20 6.79 -5.29
N LEU A 164 -1.00 5.74 -6.03
CA LEU A 164 -1.94 5.21 -7.01
C LEU A 164 -1.57 3.73 -7.10
N ILE A 165 -2.39 2.86 -6.53
CA ILE A 165 -2.14 1.42 -6.59
C ILE A 165 -3.33 0.72 -7.22
N LEU A 166 -3.05 -0.09 -8.24
CA LEU A 166 -4.02 -1.00 -8.81
C LEU A 166 -4.31 -2.13 -7.80
N GLY A 167 -5.57 -2.23 -7.40
CA GLY A 167 -6.12 -3.32 -6.63
C GLY A 167 -6.36 -4.54 -7.49
N ILE A 168 -6.35 -5.71 -6.85
CA ILE A 168 -6.67 -6.98 -7.51
C ILE A 168 -8.09 -6.98 -8.10
N ASP A 169 -8.97 -6.14 -7.57
CA ASP A 169 -10.34 -5.93 -8.02
C ASP A 169 -10.47 -5.01 -9.26
N ASN A 170 -9.35 -4.66 -9.89
CA ASN A 170 -9.26 -3.73 -11.02
C ASN A 170 -9.68 -2.28 -10.68
N TRP A 171 -9.64 -1.88 -9.40
CA TRP A 171 -9.81 -0.50 -8.96
C TRP A 171 -8.47 0.12 -8.54
N VAL A 172 -8.28 1.40 -8.80
CA VAL A 172 -7.14 2.20 -8.36
C VAL A 172 -7.47 2.89 -7.04
N TYR A 173 -6.63 2.63 -6.04
CA TYR A 173 -6.74 3.16 -4.69
C TYR A 173 -5.75 4.29 -4.46
N VAL A 174 -6.13 5.23 -3.60
CA VAL A 174 -5.42 6.50 -3.39
C VAL A 174 -5.29 6.77 -1.90
N SER A 175 -4.11 7.21 -1.46
CA SER A 175 -3.85 7.67 -0.10
C SER A 175 -4.29 9.12 0.05
N GLN A 176 -4.81 9.46 1.23
CA GLN A 176 -5.25 10.80 1.60
C GLN A 176 -6.33 11.39 0.67
N HIS A 177 -7.11 10.53 0.00
CA HIS A 177 -8.21 10.89 -0.90
C HIS A 177 -9.48 10.09 -0.63
N GLY A 178 -10.65 10.72 -0.79
CA GLY A 178 -11.96 10.11 -0.52
C GLY A 178 -12.57 9.37 -1.71
N ARG A 179 -11.76 8.93 -2.68
CA ARG A 179 -12.24 8.24 -3.88
C ARG A 179 -11.27 7.16 -4.37
N ARG A 180 -11.86 6.13 -4.98
CA ARG A 180 -11.18 5.14 -5.82
C ARG A 180 -11.64 5.28 -7.27
N TYR A 181 -10.82 4.82 -8.21
CA TYR A 181 -11.08 4.95 -9.65
C TYR A 181 -11.04 3.59 -10.33
N GLN A 182 -11.69 3.43 -11.47
CA GLN A 182 -11.54 2.25 -12.30
C GLN A 182 -11.50 2.65 -13.76
N PHE A 183 -10.50 2.13 -14.46
CA PHE A 183 -10.38 2.28 -15.90
C PHE A 183 -11.24 1.23 -16.59
N GLN A 184 -12.19 1.67 -17.41
CA GLN A 184 -13.05 0.79 -18.19
C GLN A 184 -13.35 1.43 -19.54
N GLY A 185 -12.99 0.75 -20.63
CA GLY A 185 -13.33 1.20 -21.98
C GLY A 185 -12.84 2.62 -22.30
N ARG A 186 -11.59 2.94 -21.94
CA ARG A 186 -10.95 4.26 -22.11
C ARG A 186 -11.51 5.40 -21.24
N LYS A 187 -12.38 5.10 -20.28
CA LYS A 187 -12.91 6.09 -19.33
C LYS A 187 -12.60 5.68 -17.91
N PHE A 188 -12.50 6.67 -17.03
CA PHE A 188 -12.43 6.45 -15.60
C PHE A 188 -13.80 6.67 -14.97
N ARG A 189 -14.25 5.68 -14.22
CA ARG A 189 -15.33 5.85 -13.24
C ARG A 189 -14.74 5.97 -11.85
N HIS A 190 -15.49 6.55 -10.91
CA HIS A 190 -15.03 6.73 -9.54
C HIS A 190 -16.15 6.50 -8.53
N GLU A 191 -15.76 6.09 -7.32
CA GLU A 191 -16.67 5.91 -6.18
C GLU A 191 -16.11 6.63 -4.97
N LYS A 192 -17.00 7.10 -4.08
CA LYS A 192 -16.58 7.67 -2.79
C LYS A 192 -16.19 6.53 -1.86
N VAL A 193 -15.06 6.67 -1.19
CA VAL A 193 -14.58 5.74 -0.14
C VAL A 193 -14.05 6.56 1.04
N PRO A 194 -13.91 5.97 2.23
CA PRO A 194 -13.31 6.67 3.36
C PRO A 194 -11.90 7.18 3.04
N ARG A 195 -11.61 8.40 3.49
CA ARG A 195 -10.27 9.00 3.37
C ARG A 195 -9.37 8.48 4.48
N ILE A 196 -8.19 7.99 4.12
CA ILE A 196 -7.19 7.42 5.05
C ILE A 196 -5.77 7.70 4.54
N GLY A 197 -4.81 7.71 5.45
CA GLY A 197 -3.40 7.86 5.14
C GLY A 197 -2.96 9.31 4.95
N GLN A 198 -1.66 9.50 4.76
CA GLN A 198 -1.03 10.80 4.53
C GLN A 198 -0.04 10.75 3.37
N TRP A 199 0.95 9.85 3.41
CA TRP A 199 1.87 9.61 2.29
C TRP A 199 2.18 8.13 2.10
N GLY A 200 1.92 7.60 0.91
CA GLY A 200 2.15 6.20 0.58
C GLY A 200 0.91 5.34 0.77
N LEU A 201 0.92 4.22 0.06
CA LEU A 201 -0.09 3.16 0.06
C LEU A 201 0.64 1.87 -0.32
N ALA A 202 0.38 0.76 0.37
CA ALA A 202 0.88 -0.56 0.02
C ALA A 202 -0.30 -1.53 -0.18
N ARG A 203 -0.10 -2.55 -1.01
CA ARG A 203 -1.03 -3.66 -1.21
C ARG A 203 -0.27 -4.98 -1.20
N ASN A 204 -0.75 -5.98 -0.46
CA ASN A 204 -0.22 -7.35 -0.55
C ASN A 204 -0.90 -8.12 -1.71
N ASP A 205 -0.53 -9.37 -1.91
CA ASP A 205 -1.07 -10.18 -3.02
C ASP A 205 -2.59 -10.36 -3.01
N GLU A 206 -3.18 -10.45 -1.83
CA GLU A 206 -4.62 -10.69 -1.64
C GLU A 206 -5.49 -9.45 -1.84
N GLY A 207 -4.87 -8.29 -2.01
CA GLY A 207 -5.57 -7.01 -2.13
C GLY A 207 -5.85 -6.33 -0.80
N ARG A 208 -5.13 -6.67 0.27
CA ARG A 208 -5.17 -5.95 1.54
C ARG A 208 -4.29 -4.71 1.47
N PHE A 209 -4.86 -3.56 1.81
CA PHE A 209 -4.17 -2.27 1.76
C PHE A 209 -3.67 -1.81 3.13
N LEU A 210 -2.47 -1.21 3.14
CA LEU A 210 -1.92 -0.47 4.27
C LEU A 210 -1.55 0.97 3.86
N PHE A 211 -1.97 1.89 4.71
CA PHE A 211 -1.69 3.33 4.64
C PHE A 211 -0.75 3.69 5.79
N SER A 212 -0.21 4.90 5.78
CA SER A 212 0.58 5.44 6.88
C SER A 212 0.21 6.90 7.11
N THR A 213 0.47 7.39 8.31
CA THR A 213 0.57 8.83 8.60
C THR A 213 1.97 9.13 9.09
N ASN A 214 2.33 10.40 9.21
CA ASN A 214 3.65 10.82 9.68
C ASN A 214 4.11 10.07 10.96
N SER A 215 3.21 9.84 11.92
CA SER A 215 3.54 9.18 13.19
C SER A 215 2.97 7.77 13.34
N ILE A 216 2.27 7.24 12.32
CA ILE A 216 1.68 5.90 12.37
C ILE A 216 2.12 5.14 11.11
N PRO A 217 3.11 4.23 11.22
CA PRO A 217 3.76 3.59 10.08
C PRO A 217 2.87 2.59 9.32
N ALA A 218 1.72 2.20 9.89
CA ALA A 218 0.75 1.35 9.21
C ALA A 218 -0.67 1.50 9.77
N ILE A 219 -1.65 1.67 8.88
CA ILE A 219 -3.08 1.71 9.14
C ILE A 219 -3.77 0.94 8.03
N GLY A 220 -4.54 -0.09 8.36
CA GLY A 220 -5.32 -0.86 7.39
C GLY A 220 -6.82 -0.68 7.58
N PHE A 221 -7.58 -0.99 6.54
CA PHE A 221 -9.00 -1.23 6.68
C PHE A 221 -9.25 -2.63 7.28
N PHE A 222 -10.27 -2.74 8.14
CA PHE A 222 -10.85 -4.04 8.49
C PHE A 222 -11.73 -4.57 7.37
N ILE A 223 -12.43 -3.66 6.70
CA ILE A 223 -13.43 -3.95 5.69
C ILE A 223 -12.97 -3.35 4.38
N SER A 224 -12.95 -4.16 3.33
CA SER A 224 -12.49 -3.72 2.01
C SER A 224 -13.32 -2.52 1.52
N PRO A 225 -12.69 -1.48 0.92
CA PRO A 225 -13.37 -0.20 0.69
C PRO A 225 -14.61 -0.26 -0.23
N GLU A 226 -14.78 -1.30 -1.04
CA GLU A 226 -16.00 -1.53 -1.85
C GLU A 226 -17.27 -1.61 -1.01
N TYR A 227 -17.18 -2.15 0.22
CA TYR A 227 -18.32 -2.24 1.13
C TYR A 227 -18.60 -0.91 1.84
N LEU A 228 -17.68 0.06 1.72
CA LEU A 228 -17.72 1.36 2.41
C LEU A 228 -18.14 2.50 1.50
N VAL A 229 -18.53 2.19 0.26
CA VAL A 229 -19.00 3.19 -0.70
C VAL A 229 -20.25 3.88 -0.17
N SER A 230 -20.24 5.22 -0.21
CA SER A 230 -21.26 6.08 0.40
C SER A 230 -22.67 5.65 0.01
N GLY A 231 -23.43 5.08 0.95
CA GLY A 231 -24.82 4.63 0.75
C GLY A 231 -25.17 3.28 1.39
N ARG A 232 -24.19 2.44 1.75
CA ARG A 232 -24.44 1.06 2.22
C ARG A 232 -24.59 0.85 3.74
N ASN A 233 -24.50 1.92 4.54
CA ASN A 233 -24.83 2.11 5.97
C ASN A 233 -23.73 2.97 6.63
N LYS A 234 -24.14 4.00 7.38
CA LYS A 234 -23.25 4.96 8.03
C LYS A 234 -22.83 4.46 9.42
N GLY A 235 -21.94 3.46 9.46
CA GLY A 235 -21.18 3.17 10.68
C GLY A 235 -20.17 4.30 10.98
N PRO A 236 -19.73 4.51 12.22
CA PRO A 236 -18.63 5.43 12.52
C PRO A 236 -17.38 5.04 11.73
N GLU A 237 -16.89 5.91 10.84
CA GLU A 237 -15.73 5.63 9.98
C GLU A 237 -14.49 5.14 10.77
N LYS A 238 -14.31 5.66 11.99
CA LYS A 238 -13.26 5.22 12.94
C LYS A 238 -13.31 3.73 13.27
N LEU A 239 -14.46 3.08 13.15
CA LEU A 239 -14.63 1.68 13.46
C LEU A 239 -14.24 0.75 12.30
N ILE A 240 -13.94 1.30 11.14
CA ILE A 240 -13.70 0.51 9.92
C ILE A 240 -12.22 0.57 9.51
N THR A 241 -11.52 1.58 10.01
CA THR A 241 -10.07 1.78 9.89
C THR A 241 -9.35 1.33 11.17
N GLY A 242 -8.08 0.93 11.07
CA GLY A 242 -7.23 0.63 12.24
C GLY A 242 -6.99 -0.85 12.50
N ALA A 243 -6.86 -1.65 11.43
CA ALA A 243 -6.58 -3.09 11.56
C ALA A 243 -5.17 -3.44 12.04
N VAL A 244 -4.32 -2.47 12.40
CA VAL A 244 -2.98 -2.73 12.92
C VAL A 244 -3.01 -2.53 14.43
N LEU A 245 -2.63 -3.56 15.20
CA LEU A 245 -2.60 -3.47 16.66
C LEU A 245 -1.49 -2.54 17.14
N LYS A 246 -1.81 -1.75 18.18
CA LYS A 246 -0.93 -0.91 19.01
C LYS A 246 0.52 -0.85 18.51
N VAL A 247 0.83 0.22 17.76
CA VAL A 247 2.16 0.46 17.19
C VAL A 247 3.25 0.59 18.28
N GLY A 248 2.91 0.88 19.55
CA GLY A 248 3.77 0.63 20.73
C GLY A 248 5.28 0.81 20.51
N LYS A 249 6.07 -0.21 20.87
CA LYS A 249 7.52 -0.28 20.60
C LYS A 249 7.86 -0.29 19.11
N TYR A 250 6.97 -0.84 18.27
CA TYR A 250 7.13 -0.78 16.82
C TYR A 250 7.15 0.66 16.27
N ASN A 251 6.73 1.66 17.04
CA ASN A 251 6.86 3.05 16.63
C ASN A 251 8.25 3.64 16.89
N GLU A 252 9.06 3.01 17.75
CA GLU A 252 10.44 3.43 17.99
C GLU A 252 11.30 3.18 16.75
N VAL A 253 12.31 4.02 16.52
CA VAL A 253 13.24 3.90 15.39
C VAL A 253 14.70 4.00 15.84
N TRP A 254 15.61 3.49 15.00
CA TRP A 254 17.04 3.33 15.31
C TRP A 254 17.99 3.89 14.21
N PRO A 255 18.00 5.22 13.94
CA PRO A 255 18.81 5.87 12.90
C PRO A 255 20.33 5.81 13.12
N ALA A 256 21.15 5.56 12.11
CA ALA A 256 22.62 5.50 12.26
C ALA A 256 23.33 6.84 12.58
N MET A 257 22.62 7.95 12.75
CA MET A 257 23.20 9.26 13.06
C MET A 257 22.33 10.11 13.99
N THR A 258 22.97 10.98 14.77
CA THR A 258 22.30 12.02 15.54
C THR A 258 21.41 12.87 14.62
N THR A 259 20.18 13.16 15.06
CA THR A 259 19.19 13.85 14.24
C THR A 259 18.88 15.21 14.85
N THR A 260 19.40 16.29 14.26
CA THR A 260 19.22 17.66 14.77
C THR A 260 18.08 18.41 14.10
N ASP A 261 17.72 18.05 12.87
CA ASP A 261 16.66 18.65 12.06
C ASP A 261 15.26 18.14 12.43
N LEU A 262 14.97 18.11 13.74
CA LEU A 262 13.72 17.63 14.30
C LEU A 262 12.71 18.75 14.42
N GLN A 263 11.57 18.62 13.73
CA GLN A 263 10.45 19.59 13.77
C GLN A 263 10.01 19.93 15.20
N SER A 264 9.83 18.91 16.04
CA SER A 264 9.39 19.05 17.44
C SER A 264 10.53 19.37 18.41
N GLY A 265 11.73 19.66 17.90
CA GLY A 265 12.92 19.92 18.69
C GLY A 265 13.54 18.68 19.35
N VAL A 266 14.49 18.92 20.26
CA VAL A 266 15.25 17.88 20.98
C VAL A 266 14.37 16.87 21.73
N GLY A 267 13.13 17.22 22.05
CA GLY A 267 12.17 16.29 22.66
C GLY A 267 11.79 15.11 21.77
N ALA A 268 12.00 15.18 20.46
CA ALA A 268 11.83 14.04 19.54
C ALA A 268 13.10 13.17 19.41
N SER A 269 14.23 13.61 19.97
CA SER A 269 15.46 12.83 20.00
C SER A 269 15.46 11.85 21.17
N ARG A 270 16.25 10.80 21.02
CA ARG A 270 16.56 9.82 22.05
C ARG A 270 17.64 10.40 22.95
N SER A 271 17.40 10.38 24.26
CA SER A 271 18.29 11.03 25.23
C SER A 271 19.68 10.40 25.34
N SER A 272 19.82 9.11 25.00
CA SER A 272 21.08 8.36 25.11
C SER A 272 22.09 8.76 24.02
N ASP A 273 21.63 9.04 22.80
CA ASP A 273 22.53 9.20 21.64
C ASP A 273 22.14 10.33 20.66
N GLY A 274 21.04 11.05 20.91
CA GLY A 274 20.54 12.15 20.09
C GLY A 274 19.91 11.73 18.75
N THR A 275 19.68 10.44 18.51
CA THR A 275 19.01 9.94 17.29
C THR A 275 17.50 10.15 17.37
N LEU A 276 16.77 10.15 16.24
CA LEU A 276 15.31 10.16 16.28
C LEU A 276 14.76 8.97 17.09
N ARG A 277 13.83 9.21 18.02
CA ARG A 277 13.33 8.16 18.93
C ARG A 277 12.18 7.33 18.37
N SER A 278 11.34 7.91 17.53
CA SER A 278 10.12 7.30 16.99
C SER A 278 9.78 7.85 15.62
N PHE A 279 8.99 7.13 14.83
CA PHE A 279 8.52 7.63 13.52
C PHE A 279 7.90 9.04 13.65
N THR A 280 8.33 9.92 12.77
CA THR A 280 7.85 11.31 12.62
C THR A 280 7.47 11.65 11.19
N SER A 281 7.87 10.84 10.21
CA SER A 281 7.56 10.98 8.80
C SER A 281 7.44 9.62 8.12
N ALA A 282 6.78 8.65 8.78
CA ALA A 282 6.54 7.35 8.19
C ALA A 282 5.80 7.48 6.85
N CYS A 283 6.35 6.89 5.80
CA CYS A 283 5.88 7.10 4.45
C CYS A 283 6.28 5.96 3.50
N GLY A 284 5.77 5.98 2.28
CA GLY A 284 6.41 5.31 1.16
C GLY A 284 6.36 3.78 1.15
N GLN A 285 5.42 3.19 1.88
CA GLN A 285 5.42 1.77 2.18
C GLN A 285 5.16 0.83 1.00
N SER A 286 5.66 -0.40 1.10
CA SER A 286 5.33 -1.50 0.19
C SER A 286 5.33 -2.85 0.91
N PHE A 287 4.51 -3.80 0.45
CA PHE A 287 4.79 -5.22 0.72
C PHE A 287 5.75 -5.71 -0.35
N PHE A 288 6.78 -6.47 0.03
CA PHE A 288 7.64 -7.11 -0.95
C PHE A 288 6.90 -8.29 -1.59
N ARG A 289 6.72 -8.21 -2.90
CA ARG A 289 6.00 -9.19 -3.72
C ARG A 289 6.87 -9.72 -4.87
N GLY A 290 8.19 -9.49 -4.78
CA GLY A 290 9.17 -9.93 -5.77
C GLY A 290 9.69 -11.32 -5.44
N ASP A 291 10.59 -11.83 -6.28
CA ASP A 291 11.14 -13.19 -6.18
C ASP A 291 12.68 -13.20 -6.13
N ARG A 292 13.35 -12.04 -6.04
CA ARG A 292 14.82 -11.91 -6.11
C ARG A 292 15.52 -11.46 -4.84
N LEU A 293 14.81 -11.45 -3.70
CA LEU A 293 15.43 -11.19 -2.40
C LEU A 293 15.39 -12.41 -1.45
N GLY A 294 14.90 -13.56 -1.93
CA GLY A 294 14.73 -14.78 -1.14
C GLY A 294 13.33 -14.90 -0.52
N GLU A 295 12.89 -16.14 -0.32
CA GLU A 295 11.54 -16.46 0.16
C GLU A 295 11.24 -15.87 1.55
N ASP A 296 12.26 -15.70 2.40
CA ASP A 296 12.09 -15.10 3.72
C ASP A 296 11.72 -13.61 3.67
N VAL A 297 11.82 -12.95 2.50
CA VAL A 297 11.42 -11.55 2.32
C VAL A 297 9.99 -11.42 1.81
N ASN A 298 9.44 -12.48 1.21
CA ASN A 298 8.12 -12.44 0.59
C ASN A 298 7.03 -12.09 1.61
N GLY A 299 6.22 -11.08 1.28
CA GLY A 299 5.16 -10.57 2.14
C GLY A 299 5.62 -9.67 3.28
N ASP A 300 6.94 -9.42 3.43
CA ASP A 300 7.41 -8.46 4.42
C ASP A 300 7.01 -7.04 4.07
N TYR A 301 6.74 -6.25 5.10
CA TYR A 301 6.33 -4.86 4.98
C TYR A 301 7.53 -3.93 5.10
N PHE A 302 7.66 -2.99 4.17
CA PHE A 302 8.70 -1.96 4.15
C PHE A 302 8.07 -0.59 4.35
N VAL A 303 8.71 0.27 5.15
CA VAL A 303 8.26 1.65 5.39
C VAL A 303 9.46 2.57 5.55
N CYS A 304 9.41 3.75 4.92
CA CYS A 304 10.46 4.76 4.97
C CYS A 304 10.27 5.70 6.15
N GLU A 305 11.37 6.24 6.66
CA GLU A 305 11.41 7.36 7.61
C GLU A 305 12.55 8.32 7.20
N PRO A 306 12.26 9.32 6.37
CA PRO A 306 13.27 10.21 5.80
C PRO A 306 13.90 11.11 6.85
N VAL A 307 13.23 11.45 7.96
CA VAL A 307 13.87 12.21 9.06
C VAL A 307 14.91 11.35 9.76
N GLY A 308 14.63 10.05 9.91
CA GLY A 308 15.59 9.08 10.45
C GLY A 308 16.61 8.53 9.45
N ARG A 309 16.59 8.96 8.17
CA ARG A 309 17.49 8.44 7.11
C ARG A 309 17.43 6.91 7.01
N LEU A 310 16.24 6.32 7.14
CA LEU A 310 16.09 4.87 7.29
C LEU A 310 14.90 4.28 6.51
N VAL A 311 15.01 2.98 6.23
CA VAL A 311 13.91 2.12 5.78
C VAL A 311 13.81 0.95 6.74
N ARG A 312 12.61 0.69 7.24
CA ARG A 312 12.31 -0.47 8.08
C ARG A 312 11.76 -1.60 7.24
N ARG A 313 12.18 -2.84 7.54
CA ARG A 313 11.57 -4.09 7.07
C ARG A 313 10.87 -4.76 8.26
N SER A 314 9.70 -5.33 8.04
CA SER A 314 8.88 -5.89 9.12
C SER A 314 8.21 -7.18 8.72
N LYS A 315 8.16 -8.14 9.65
CA LYS A 315 7.29 -9.30 9.51
C LYS A 315 5.86 -8.89 9.75
N VAL A 316 4.95 -9.47 8.98
CA VAL A 316 3.52 -9.25 9.09
C VAL A 316 2.85 -10.52 9.56
N LYS A 317 2.24 -10.47 10.73
CA LYS A 317 1.44 -11.57 11.27
C LYS A 317 -0.04 -11.23 11.16
N TYR A 318 -0.78 -12.09 10.46
CA TYR A 318 -2.22 -11.98 10.27
C TYR A 318 -2.93 -12.72 11.39
N LEU A 319 -3.83 -12.05 12.11
CA LEU A 319 -4.60 -12.65 13.20
C LEU A 319 -6.02 -12.98 12.76
N ASP A 320 -6.59 -14.04 13.33
CA ASP A 320 -8.00 -14.44 13.14
C ASP A 320 -8.98 -13.32 13.49
N SER A 321 -8.59 -12.43 14.42
CA SER A 321 -9.36 -11.25 14.80
C SER A 321 -9.47 -10.20 13.68
N GLY A 322 -8.79 -10.37 12.55
CA GLY A 322 -8.70 -9.39 11.48
C GLY A 322 -7.58 -8.39 11.63
N HIS A 323 -6.93 -8.34 12.79
CA HIS A 323 -5.79 -7.46 13.01
C HIS A 323 -4.51 -7.96 12.32
N LEU A 324 -3.55 -7.04 12.22
CA LEU A 324 -2.16 -7.28 11.86
C LEU A 324 -1.27 -6.91 13.03
N GLU A 325 -0.23 -7.73 13.23
CA GLU A 325 0.92 -7.39 14.07
C GLU A 325 2.13 -7.19 13.16
N LEU A 326 2.86 -6.10 13.40
CA LEU A 326 4.10 -5.78 12.71
C LEU A 326 5.25 -5.86 13.72
N SER A 327 6.35 -6.50 13.32
CA SER A 327 7.58 -6.55 14.12
C SER A 327 8.77 -6.13 13.29
N ASN A 328 9.63 -5.28 13.87
CA ASN A 328 10.89 -4.89 13.24
C ASN A 328 11.87 -6.08 13.33
N LEU A 329 12.33 -6.56 12.18
CA LEU A 329 13.21 -7.73 12.11
C LEU A 329 14.62 -7.48 12.66
N TYR A 330 15.03 -6.22 12.76
CA TYR A 330 16.41 -5.83 13.12
C TYR A 330 16.51 -5.15 14.48
N GLU A 331 15.41 -5.06 15.22
CA GLU A 331 15.36 -4.39 16.53
C GLU A 331 16.33 -4.98 17.55
N ASN A 332 16.61 -6.29 17.46
CA ASN A 332 17.56 -6.98 18.35
C ASN A 332 18.96 -7.16 17.73
N SER A 333 19.25 -6.52 16.60
CA SER A 333 20.56 -6.56 15.93
C SER A 333 20.99 -5.16 15.52
N ILE A 334 20.98 -4.83 14.22
CA ILE A 334 21.50 -3.58 13.66
C ILE A 334 20.50 -2.40 13.71
N GLY A 335 19.32 -2.60 14.29
CA GLY A 335 18.29 -1.59 14.49
C GLY A 335 17.27 -1.50 13.35
N GLU A 336 17.71 -1.27 12.11
CA GLU A 336 16.83 -1.12 10.94
C GLU A 336 17.36 -1.87 9.71
N PHE A 337 16.53 -1.99 8.67
CA PHE A 337 16.91 -2.64 7.42
C PHE A 337 17.84 -1.78 6.56
N ILE A 338 17.55 -0.49 6.41
CA ILE A 338 18.47 0.46 5.78
C ILE A 338 18.64 1.62 6.76
N THR A 339 19.88 2.01 7.03
CA THR A 339 20.19 3.28 7.71
C THR A 339 21.29 4.00 6.94
N SER A 340 21.29 5.32 6.97
CA SER A 340 22.39 6.12 6.43
C SER A 340 22.93 7.11 7.45
N SER A 341 24.23 7.37 7.37
CA SER A 341 24.89 8.49 8.04
C SER A 341 25.18 9.68 7.10
N ASP A 342 24.72 9.61 5.85
CA ASP A 342 24.56 10.76 4.97
C ASP A 342 23.30 11.54 5.38
N GLY A 343 23.48 12.78 5.81
CA GLY A 343 22.40 13.66 6.24
C GLY A 343 21.35 13.96 5.16
N ASN A 344 21.69 13.76 3.88
CA ASN A 344 20.83 14.03 2.73
C ASN A 344 20.07 12.80 2.22
N PHE A 345 20.33 11.59 2.74
CA PHE A 345 19.57 10.39 2.36
C PHE A 345 18.13 10.47 2.90
N ARG A 346 17.15 10.66 2.00
CA ARG A 346 15.73 10.86 2.30
C ARG A 346 14.89 9.84 1.52
N PRO A 347 14.83 8.58 1.95
CA PRO A 347 13.95 7.59 1.33
C PRO A 347 12.50 8.02 1.53
N VAL A 348 11.73 8.12 0.44
CA VAL A 348 10.32 8.58 0.46
C VAL A 348 9.36 7.54 -0.06
N ASN A 349 9.84 6.54 -0.82
CA ASN A 349 9.02 5.47 -1.37
C ASN A 349 9.82 4.18 -1.61
N THR A 350 9.17 3.02 -1.46
CA THR A 350 9.67 1.72 -1.90
C THR A 350 8.69 1.02 -2.85
N TYR A 351 9.22 0.19 -3.75
CA TYR A 351 8.43 -0.55 -4.73
C TYR A 351 9.01 -1.93 -5.00
N THR A 352 8.17 -2.93 -5.29
CA THR A 352 8.63 -4.17 -5.93
C THR A 352 8.70 -3.92 -7.45
N GLY A 353 9.88 -4.10 -8.04
CA GLY A 353 10.12 -3.91 -9.48
C GLY A 353 9.72 -5.12 -10.33
N PRO A 354 9.63 -4.96 -11.66
CA PRO A 354 9.36 -6.06 -12.59
C PRO A 354 10.46 -7.14 -12.57
N ASP A 355 11.70 -6.75 -12.28
CA ASP A 355 12.83 -7.65 -12.11
C ASP A 355 12.80 -8.44 -10.80
N GLY A 356 11.78 -8.25 -9.94
CA GLY A 356 11.62 -8.97 -8.69
C GLY A 356 12.46 -8.47 -7.52
N CYS A 357 13.14 -7.33 -7.68
CA CYS A 357 13.89 -6.66 -6.60
C CYS A 357 13.05 -5.57 -5.89
N LEU A 358 13.56 -5.07 -4.76
CA LEU A 358 12.98 -3.92 -4.06
C LEU A 358 13.70 -2.64 -4.50
N TYR A 359 12.94 -1.62 -4.87
CA TYR A 359 13.45 -0.30 -5.25
C TYR A 359 13.20 0.70 -4.12
N VAL A 360 14.14 1.61 -3.91
CA VAL A 360 14.07 2.70 -2.94
C VAL A 360 14.21 4.02 -3.70
N VAL A 361 13.21 4.89 -3.57
CA VAL A 361 13.21 6.25 -4.09
C VAL A 361 13.71 7.17 -2.99
N ASP A 362 14.85 7.81 -3.24
CA ASP A 362 15.52 8.74 -2.35
C ASP A 362 15.44 10.15 -2.95
N MET A 363 14.76 11.06 -2.26
CA MET A 363 14.62 12.44 -2.71
C MET A 363 15.95 13.20 -2.65
N TYR A 364 16.95 12.68 -1.93
CA TYR A 364 18.30 13.20 -1.74
C TYR A 364 18.39 14.72 -1.51
N ARG A 365 17.99 15.17 -0.32
CA ARG A 365 17.91 16.61 -0.01
C ARG A 365 18.09 16.91 1.48
N GLY A 366 18.48 18.15 1.76
CA GLY A 366 18.70 18.60 3.13
C GLY A 366 17.40 18.84 3.90
N VAL A 367 16.45 19.61 3.35
CA VAL A 367 15.19 19.94 4.02
C VAL A 367 14.05 19.04 3.52
N ILE A 368 13.37 18.29 4.39
CA ILE A 368 12.25 17.40 3.97
C ILE A 368 10.86 17.92 4.40
N GLN A 369 10.78 18.80 5.39
CA GLN A 369 9.53 19.33 5.94
C GLN A 369 8.93 20.44 5.06
N GLU A 370 7.60 20.58 5.07
CA GLU A 370 6.94 21.73 4.44
C GLU A 370 7.02 22.99 5.33
N LYS A 371 6.97 24.17 4.69
CA LYS A 371 7.13 25.49 5.35
C LYS A 371 6.23 25.72 6.57
N SER A 372 5.00 25.18 6.61
CA SER A 372 4.06 25.32 7.74
C SER A 372 4.57 24.64 9.00
N PHE A 373 5.55 23.75 8.87
CA PHE A 373 6.17 23.01 9.97
C PHE A 373 7.56 23.52 10.35
N MET A 374 8.03 24.62 9.72
CA MET A 374 9.32 25.24 10.01
C MET A 374 9.29 26.02 11.33
N THR A 375 9.56 25.34 12.45
CA THR A 375 9.71 25.98 13.77
C THR A 375 10.98 26.83 13.84
N PRO A 376 11.06 27.84 14.74
CA PRO A 376 12.29 28.63 14.92
C PRO A 376 13.52 27.77 15.23
N TYR A 377 13.35 26.72 16.04
CA TYR A 377 14.38 25.73 16.32
C TYR A 377 14.84 25.02 15.04
N LEU A 378 13.90 24.49 14.25
CA LEU A 378 14.23 23.75 13.03
C LEU A 378 14.96 24.64 12.02
N LYS A 379 14.51 25.88 11.83
CA LYS A 379 15.18 26.87 10.95
C LYS A 379 16.63 27.09 11.37
N GLN A 380 16.88 27.23 12.68
CA GLN A 380 18.24 27.42 13.20
C GLN A 380 19.14 26.21 12.93
N GLU A 381 18.67 24.99 13.17
CA GLU A 381 19.46 23.78 12.91
C GLU A 381 19.66 23.54 11.41
N ILE A 382 18.67 23.84 10.55
CA ILE A 382 18.81 23.77 9.09
C ILE A 382 19.96 24.69 8.62
N LEU A 383 19.96 25.95 9.03
CA LEU A 383 21.00 26.92 8.66
C LEU A 383 22.39 26.53 9.17
N LYS A 384 22.45 26.02 10.41
CA LYS A 384 23.71 25.55 11.01
C LYS A 384 24.29 24.33 10.28
N SER A 385 23.43 23.43 9.82
CA SER A 385 23.80 22.25 9.04
C SER A 385 23.92 22.50 7.54
N LYS A 386 23.54 23.71 7.06
CA LYS A 386 23.44 24.10 5.65
C LYS A 386 22.50 23.22 4.81
N TYR A 387 21.47 22.67 5.43
CA TYR A 387 20.54 21.79 4.73
C TYR A 387 19.67 22.53 3.70
N ASP A 388 19.49 23.84 3.85
CA ASP A 388 18.78 24.70 2.91
C ASP A 388 19.51 24.84 1.56
N GLU A 389 20.82 24.60 1.51
CA GLU A 389 21.62 24.64 0.27
C GLU A 389 21.51 23.32 -0.53
N ASN A 390 20.97 22.26 0.07
CA ASN A 390 21.01 20.89 -0.48
C ASN A 390 19.70 20.53 -1.19
N ILE A 391 19.58 20.96 -2.44
CA ILE A 391 18.39 20.81 -3.30
C ILE A 391 18.75 20.27 -4.69
N GLY A 392 17.75 19.87 -5.48
CA GLY A 392 17.94 19.58 -6.91
C GLY A 392 18.73 18.31 -7.24
N ARG A 393 18.72 17.33 -6.33
CA ARG A 393 19.36 16.01 -6.48
C ARG A 393 18.34 14.91 -6.22
N GLY A 394 18.69 13.66 -6.47
CA GLY A 394 17.74 12.58 -6.26
C GLY A 394 18.21 11.27 -6.84
N ARG A 395 17.81 10.16 -6.21
CA ARG A 395 18.36 8.84 -6.53
C ARG A 395 17.32 7.75 -6.43
N ILE A 396 17.51 6.72 -7.23
CA ILE A 396 16.77 5.47 -7.16
C ILE A 396 17.80 4.36 -6.96
N TYR A 397 17.58 3.55 -5.93
CA TYR A 397 18.40 2.38 -5.65
C TYR A 397 17.58 1.11 -5.84
N ARG A 398 18.24 0.04 -6.25
CA ARG A 398 17.74 -1.32 -6.23
C ARG A 398 18.45 -2.09 -5.12
N VAL A 399 17.67 -2.76 -4.28
CA VAL A 399 18.18 -3.70 -3.28
C VAL A 399 18.42 -5.03 -3.97
N LYS A 400 19.60 -5.59 -3.77
CA LYS A 400 20.00 -6.93 -4.20
C LYS A 400 20.40 -7.78 -3.00
N ARG A 401 20.43 -9.09 -3.21
CA ARG A 401 20.89 -10.06 -2.23
C ARG A 401 21.87 -11.04 -2.85
N ASP A 402 22.90 -11.41 -2.11
CA ASP A 402 23.87 -12.41 -2.53
C ASP A 402 23.17 -13.71 -2.97
N GLY A 403 23.64 -14.25 -4.09
CA GLY A 403 23.05 -15.43 -4.73
C GLY A 403 21.80 -15.16 -5.57
N PHE A 404 21.25 -13.94 -5.57
CA PHE A 404 20.13 -13.56 -6.42
C PHE A 404 20.54 -12.49 -7.45
N SER A 405 20.10 -12.69 -8.69
CA SER A 405 20.23 -11.71 -9.78
C SER A 405 18.86 -11.16 -10.16
N PRO A 406 18.77 -9.95 -10.72
CA PRO A 406 17.53 -9.41 -11.28
C PRO A 406 16.89 -10.40 -12.26
N GLY A 407 15.56 -10.43 -12.27
CA GLY A 407 14.76 -11.25 -13.18
C GLY A 407 14.81 -10.77 -14.62
N GLU A 408 14.04 -11.45 -15.48
CA GLU A 408 13.96 -11.09 -16.90
C GLU A 408 13.36 -9.69 -17.12
N LYS A 409 13.82 -9.01 -18.17
CA LYS A 409 13.23 -7.76 -18.63
C LYS A 409 11.81 -8.03 -19.16
N PRO A 410 10.79 -7.32 -18.68
CA PRO A 410 9.42 -7.54 -19.13
C PRO A 410 9.19 -7.05 -20.56
N ASN A 411 8.33 -7.76 -21.27
CA ASN A 411 7.80 -7.40 -22.59
C ASN A 411 6.34 -7.86 -22.69
N LEU A 412 5.48 -7.22 -21.90
CA LEU A 412 4.08 -7.57 -21.77
C LEU A 412 3.16 -6.69 -22.60
N LEU A 413 3.60 -5.49 -23.02
CA LEU A 413 2.71 -4.59 -23.72
C LEU A 413 2.17 -5.26 -24.97
N ASP A 414 3.00 -5.88 -25.80
CA ASP A 414 2.58 -6.56 -27.03
C ASP A 414 2.63 -8.09 -26.94
N ALA A 415 2.69 -8.62 -25.72
CA ALA A 415 2.66 -10.05 -25.48
C ALA A 415 1.39 -10.71 -26.06
N ASP A 416 1.58 -11.92 -26.58
CA ASP A 416 0.49 -12.76 -27.01
C ASP A 416 -0.35 -13.26 -25.79
N PRO A 417 -1.55 -13.81 -26.05
CA PRO A 417 -2.40 -14.31 -24.98
C PRO A 417 -1.76 -15.42 -24.14
N GLU A 418 -0.87 -16.24 -24.70
CA GLU A 418 -0.22 -17.35 -23.98
C GLU A 418 0.76 -16.80 -22.92
N ARG A 419 1.60 -15.86 -23.31
CA ARG A 419 2.52 -15.18 -22.39
C ARG A 419 1.78 -14.45 -21.27
N LEU A 420 0.70 -13.73 -21.60
CA LEU A 420 -0.12 -13.06 -20.59
C LEU A 420 -0.74 -14.05 -19.59
N MET A 421 -1.24 -15.19 -20.07
CA MET A 421 -1.78 -16.25 -19.21
C MET A 421 -0.72 -16.88 -18.30
N ALA A 422 0.50 -17.10 -18.81
CA ALA A 422 1.62 -17.57 -18.01
C ALA A 422 2.01 -16.54 -16.92
N SER A 423 2.00 -15.25 -17.26
CA SER A 423 2.33 -14.17 -16.33
C SER A 423 1.34 -14.00 -15.17
N LEU A 424 0.08 -14.46 -15.29
CA LEU A 424 -0.86 -14.52 -14.16
C LEU A 424 -0.41 -15.48 -13.04
N LYS A 425 0.53 -16.38 -13.32
CA LYS A 425 1.09 -17.37 -12.39
C LYS A 425 2.52 -17.05 -11.96
N HIS A 426 3.06 -15.93 -12.44
CA HIS A 426 4.45 -15.57 -12.19
C HIS A 426 4.69 -15.34 -10.68
N PRO A 427 5.83 -15.73 -10.09
CA PRO A 427 6.08 -15.56 -8.64
C PRO A 427 6.13 -14.09 -8.19
N ASN A 428 6.68 -13.20 -9.02
CA ASN A 428 6.62 -11.75 -8.79
C ASN A 428 5.21 -11.19 -9.05
N GLY A 429 4.61 -10.56 -8.04
CA GLY A 429 3.27 -9.97 -8.10
C GLY A 429 3.08 -8.82 -9.08
N TRP A 430 4.17 -8.13 -9.50
CA TRP A 430 4.10 -7.12 -10.55
C TRP A 430 3.63 -7.71 -11.88
N TRP A 431 4.15 -8.89 -12.25
CA TRP A 431 3.81 -9.57 -13.50
C TRP A 431 2.35 -10.00 -13.53
N ARG A 432 1.84 -10.52 -12.40
CA ARG A 432 0.45 -10.94 -12.29
C ARG A 432 -0.50 -9.74 -12.42
N ASP A 433 -0.21 -8.66 -11.71
CA ASP A 433 -0.98 -7.42 -11.75
C ASP A 433 -0.98 -6.80 -13.17
N MET A 434 0.18 -6.73 -13.83
CA MET A 434 0.33 -6.18 -15.17
C MET A 434 -0.37 -7.03 -16.22
N ALA A 435 -0.22 -8.36 -16.17
CA ALA A 435 -0.89 -9.27 -17.09
C ALA A 435 -2.42 -9.18 -16.95
N GLN A 436 -2.94 -9.20 -15.72
CA GLN A 436 -4.37 -9.00 -15.46
C GLN A 436 -4.85 -7.67 -16.04
N SER A 437 -4.14 -6.57 -15.74
CA SER A 437 -4.46 -5.24 -16.25
C SER A 437 -4.52 -5.23 -17.78
N ILE A 438 -3.53 -5.80 -18.46
CA ILE A 438 -3.47 -5.86 -19.93
C ILE A 438 -4.62 -6.70 -20.50
N ILE A 439 -4.88 -7.89 -19.96
CA ILE A 439 -5.99 -8.77 -20.39
C ILE A 439 -7.33 -8.03 -20.31
N VAL A 440 -7.60 -7.40 -19.17
CA VAL A 440 -8.84 -6.64 -18.93
C VAL A 440 -8.95 -5.44 -19.85
N ASN A 441 -7.89 -4.64 -19.98
CA ASN A 441 -7.90 -3.40 -20.74
C ASN A 441 -7.96 -3.63 -22.26
N ARG A 442 -7.30 -4.68 -22.76
CA ARG A 442 -7.38 -5.13 -24.16
C ARG A 442 -8.66 -5.93 -24.46
N LYS A 443 -9.48 -6.22 -23.44
CA LYS A 443 -10.72 -7.00 -23.55
C LYS A 443 -10.49 -8.35 -24.25
N LEU A 444 -9.49 -9.11 -23.81
CA LEU A 444 -9.13 -10.40 -24.42
C LEU A 444 -10.14 -11.50 -24.03
N VAL A 445 -11.40 -11.34 -24.43
CA VAL A 445 -12.52 -12.24 -24.09
C VAL A 445 -12.33 -13.68 -24.58
N LYS A 446 -11.45 -13.90 -25.57
CA LYS A 446 -11.07 -15.25 -26.04
C LYS A 446 -10.34 -16.07 -24.98
N LEU A 447 -9.80 -15.43 -23.93
CA LEU A 447 -9.12 -16.10 -22.82
C LEU A 447 -10.07 -16.67 -21.77
N VAL A 448 -11.38 -16.35 -21.81
CA VAL A 448 -12.35 -16.76 -20.80
C VAL A 448 -12.31 -18.26 -20.49
N PRO A 449 -12.37 -19.19 -21.47
CA PRO A 449 -12.35 -20.63 -21.16
C PRO A 449 -11.07 -21.10 -20.44
N PHE A 450 -9.94 -20.46 -20.72
CA PHE A 450 -8.66 -20.78 -20.07
C PHE A 450 -8.59 -20.22 -18.65
N LEU A 451 -9.13 -19.02 -18.44
CA LEU A 451 -9.23 -18.40 -17.11
C LEU A 451 -10.16 -19.21 -16.20
N GLU A 452 -11.31 -19.66 -16.71
CA GLU A 452 -12.22 -20.54 -15.99
C GLU A 452 -11.52 -21.85 -15.59
N LYS A 453 -10.77 -22.46 -16.52
CA LYS A 453 -9.97 -23.66 -16.20
C LYS A 453 -8.96 -23.40 -15.07
N ILE A 454 -8.31 -22.23 -15.06
CA ILE A 454 -7.39 -21.86 -13.97
C ILE A 454 -8.16 -21.80 -12.65
N VAL A 455 -9.26 -21.05 -12.58
CA VAL A 455 -10.09 -20.95 -11.36
C VAL A 455 -10.49 -22.32 -10.83
N MET A 456 -10.82 -23.27 -11.72
CA MET A 456 -11.35 -24.58 -11.32
C MET A 456 -10.28 -25.61 -10.92
N SER A 457 -9.05 -25.49 -11.40
CA SER A 457 -8.11 -26.64 -11.35
C SER A 457 -6.63 -26.30 -11.20
N ASP A 458 -6.24 -25.03 -11.24
CA ASP A 458 -4.81 -24.69 -11.10
C ASP A 458 -4.33 -24.97 -9.68
N PRO A 459 -3.14 -25.57 -9.47
CA PRO A 459 -2.64 -25.82 -8.11
C PRO A 459 -2.27 -24.54 -7.36
N ASP A 460 -1.91 -23.45 -8.05
CA ASP A 460 -1.50 -22.21 -7.41
C ASP A 460 -2.72 -21.34 -7.04
N PRO A 461 -2.99 -21.11 -5.74
CA PRO A 461 -4.10 -20.25 -5.31
C PRO A 461 -3.98 -18.80 -5.80
N LEU A 462 -2.76 -18.27 -6.00
CA LEU A 462 -2.59 -16.91 -6.53
C LEU A 462 -3.00 -16.85 -8.00
N ALA A 463 -2.68 -17.88 -8.79
CA ALA A 463 -3.17 -18.01 -10.17
C ALA A 463 -4.69 -18.06 -10.22
N ARG A 464 -5.33 -18.87 -9.37
CA ARG A 464 -6.80 -18.96 -9.26
C ARG A 464 -7.42 -17.61 -8.87
N LEU A 465 -6.83 -16.93 -7.89
CA LEU A 465 -7.27 -15.62 -7.43
C LEU A 465 -7.20 -14.57 -8.56
N HIS A 466 -6.09 -14.49 -9.29
CA HIS A 466 -5.94 -13.57 -10.41
C HIS A 466 -6.87 -13.91 -11.58
N ALA A 467 -7.06 -15.19 -11.90
CA ALA A 467 -7.98 -15.60 -12.96
C ALA A 467 -9.43 -15.21 -12.64
N LEU A 468 -9.87 -15.39 -11.39
CA LEU A 468 -11.20 -14.98 -10.92
C LEU A 468 -11.42 -13.46 -11.08
N TRP A 469 -10.47 -12.66 -10.63
CA TRP A 469 -10.56 -11.20 -10.76
C TRP A 469 -10.37 -10.70 -12.19
N THR A 470 -9.65 -11.43 -13.05
CA THR A 470 -9.53 -11.17 -14.48
C THR A 470 -10.87 -11.41 -15.18
N LEU A 471 -11.54 -12.53 -14.92
CA LEU A 471 -12.90 -12.82 -15.43
C LEU A 471 -13.89 -11.73 -14.98
N LYS A 472 -13.82 -11.31 -13.71
CA LYS A 472 -14.64 -10.21 -13.20
C LYS A 472 -14.36 -8.90 -13.94
N GLY A 473 -13.09 -8.56 -14.16
CA GLY A 473 -12.67 -7.35 -14.89
C GLY A 473 -13.13 -7.35 -16.35
N LEU A 474 -13.12 -8.52 -17.00
CA LEU A 474 -13.67 -8.72 -18.35
C LEU A 474 -15.20 -8.64 -18.42
N SER A 475 -15.89 -8.61 -17.26
CA SER A 475 -17.35 -8.75 -17.17
C SER A 475 -17.82 -10.05 -17.84
N ARG A 476 -17.10 -11.14 -17.57
CA ARG A 476 -17.31 -12.50 -18.11
C ARG A 476 -17.14 -13.58 -17.02
N LEU A 477 -17.29 -13.20 -15.76
CA LEU A 477 -17.33 -14.18 -14.67
C LEU A 477 -18.75 -14.73 -14.58
N GLU A 478 -18.93 -15.98 -15.02
CA GLU A 478 -20.17 -16.71 -14.86
C GLU A 478 -20.40 -17.09 -13.40
N ASN A 479 -21.67 -17.12 -12.99
CA ASN A 479 -22.04 -17.38 -11.61
C ASN A 479 -21.63 -18.79 -11.18
N GLU A 480 -21.73 -19.79 -12.06
CA GLU A 480 -21.37 -21.18 -11.78
C GLU A 480 -19.88 -21.31 -11.45
N VAL A 481 -19.01 -20.59 -12.18
CA VAL A 481 -17.56 -20.58 -11.94
C VAL A 481 -17.24 -19.92 -10.61
N ALA A 482 -17.89 -18.80 -10.28
CA ALA A 482 -17.71 -18.15 -9.00
C ALA A 482 -18.20 -19.03 -7.84
N LEU A 483 -19.38 -19.65 -7.98
CA LEU A 483 -19.95 -20.54 -6.97
C LEU A 483 -19.07 -21.77 -6.71
N ALA A 484 -18.50 -22.36 -7.76
CA ALA A 484 -17.56 -23.48 -7.60
C ALA A 484 -16.30 -23.08 -6.80
N ALA A 485 -15.82 -21.84 -6.94
CA ALA A 485 -14.68 -21.34 -6.17
C ALA A 485 -14.98 -21.14 -4.67
N LEU A 486 -16.20 -21.38 -4.19
CA LEU A 486 -16.52 -21.43 -2.76
C LEU A 486 -16.04 -22.72 -2.08
N GLU A 487 -15.80 -23.78 -2.87
CA GLU A 487 -15.28 -25.06 -2.39
C GLU A 487 -13.73 -25.12 -2.39
N ASP A 488 -13.08 -24.00 -2.69
CA ASP A 488 -11.62 -23.91 -2.74
C ASP A 488 -10.98 -24.13 -1.36
N ALA A 489 -9.86 -24.85 -1.32
CA ALA A 489 -9.11 -25.09 -0.09
C ALA A 489 -8.43 -23.82 0.45
N ASP A 490 -8.19 -22.82 -0.41
CA ASP A 490 -7.57 -21.56 -0.04
C ASP A 490 -8.65 -20.50 0.28
N GLU A 491 -8.70 -20.08 1.54
CA GLU A 491 -9.68 -19.11 2.04
C GLU A 491 -9.63 -17.74 1.33
N ARG A 492 -8.52 -17.42 0.66
CA ARG A 492 -8.35 -16.17 -0.10
C ARG A 492 -9.13 -16.24 -1.41
N VAL A 493 -9.16 -17.41 -2.05
CA VAL A 493 -9.97 -17.67 -3.25
C VAL A 493 -11.46 -17.70 -2.88
N VAL A 494 -11.83 -18.39 -1.80
CA VAL A 494 -13.21 -18.38 -1.27
C VAL A 494 -13.69 -16.96 -0.96
N SER A 495 -12.87 -16.18 -0.26
CA SER A 495 -13.17 -14.78 0.07
C SER A 495 -13.31 -13.90 -1.18
N ALA A 496 -12.49 -14.13 -2.21
CA ALA A 496 -12.60 -13.43 -3.47
C ALA A 496 -13.88 -13.82 -4.23
N SER A 497 -14.23 -15.10 -4.26
CA SER A 497 -15.50 -15.57 -4.84
C SER A 497 -16.70 -14.85 -4.21
N LEU A 498 -16.78 -14.86 -2.88
CA LEU A 498 -17.84 -14.15 -2.12
C LEU A 498 -17.97 -12.67 -2.50
N ARG A 499 -16.85 -12.00 -2.79
CA ARG A 499 -16.81 -10.58 -3.20
C ARG A 499 -17.22 -10.34 -4.65
N THR A 500 -17.09 -11.34 -5.51
CA THR A 500 -17.35 -11.22 -6.94
C THR A 500 -18.80 -11.50 -7.33
N ILE A 501 -19.52 -12.28 -6.54
CA ILE A 501 -20.93 -12.65 -6.75
C ILE A 501 -21.86 -11.53 -6.26
N ASN A 502 -22.91 -11.24 -7.04
CA ASN A 502 -23.99 -10.34 -6.63
C ASN A 502 -25.13 -11.15 -6.01
N TRP A 503 -24.98 -11.46 -4.73
CA TRP A 503 -25.81 -12.43 -4.02
C TRP A 503 -27.30 -12.06 -3.93
N SER A 504 -28.15 -13.03 -4.27
CA SER A 504 -29.59 -13.01 -4.03
C SER A 504 -30.00 -14.05 -2.97
N PRO A 505 -31.14 -13.86 -2.27
CA PRO A 505 -31.60 -14.82 -1.26
C PRO A 505 -31.94 -16.23 -1.79
N SER A 506 -32.03 -16.41 -3.11
CA SER A 506 -32.19 -17.73 -3.76
C SER A 506 -30.88 -18.51 -3.82
N GLU A 507 -29.73 -17.84 -3.75
CA GLU A 507 -28.40 -18.47 -3.86
C GLU A 507 -27.79 -18.79 -2.49
N TYR A 508 -28.46 -18.41 -1.40
CA TYR A 508 -27.94 -18.57 -0.03
C TYR A 508 -27.73 -20.02 0.39
N SER A 509 -28.37 -21.00 -0.27
CA SER A 509 -28.08 -22.41 -0.02
C SER A 509 -26.61 -22.77 -0.29
N TYR A 510 -25.94 -22.10 -1.23
CA TYR A 510 -24.49 -22.28 -1.47
C TYR A 510 -23.62 -21.70 -0.36
N ILE A 511 -24.09 -20.67 0.35
CA ILE A 511 -23.39 -20.12 1.51
C ILE A 511 -23.59 -21.06 2.70
N GLU A 512 -24.79 -21.61 2.86
CA GLU A 512 -25.13 -22.51 3.96
C GLU A 512 -24.25 -23.76 4.00
N THR A 513 -23.77 -24.25 2.85
CA THR A 513 -22.87 -25.42 2.77
C THR A 513 -21.47 -25.15 3.33
N ILE A 514 -21.00 -23.90 3.34
CA ILE A 514 -19.62 -23.56 3.74
C ILE A 514 -19.52 -22.93 5.14
N ILE A 515 -20.62 -22.41 5.71
CA ILE A 515 -20.58 -21.68 6.99
C ILE A 515 -20.00 -22.49 8.15
N ASP A 516 -20.32 -23.79 8.20
CA ASP A 516 -20.03 -24.58 9.40
C ASP A 516 -18.54 -24.95 9.52
N GLU A 517 -17.81 -25.01 8.41
CA GLU A 517 -16.35 -25.24 8.38
C GLU A 517 -15.54 -23.95 8.10
N ALA A 518 -16.21 -22.84 7.81
CA ALA A 518 -15.56 -21.58 7.44
C ALA A 518 -14.71 -20.97 8.58
N SER A 519 -13.55 -20.44 8.21
CA SER A 519 -12.69 -19.65 9.07
C SER A 519 -13.30 -18.26 9.36
N PRO A 520 -12.80 -17.51 10.38
CA PRO A 520 -13.30 -16.17 10.68
C PRO A 520 -13.21 -15.17 9.52
N ILE A 521 -12.24 -15.32 8.61
CA ILE A 521 -12.13 -14.46 7.42
C ILE A 521 -13.21 -14.77 6.39
N VAL A 522 -13.52 -16.05 6.15
CA VAL A 522 -14.61 -16.45 5.26
C VAL A 522 -15.96 -16.03 5.84
N ILE A 523 -16.20 -16.27 7.14
CA ILE A 523 -17.42 -15.82 7.83
C ILE A 523 -17.61 -14.30 7.72
N ALA A 524 -16.55 -13.52 7.89
CA ALA A 524 -16.59 -12.07 7.71
C ALA A 524 -17.03 -11.67 6.29
N HIS A 525 -16.49 -12.33 5.25
CA HIS A 525 -16.88 -12.06 3.87
C HIS A 525 -18.31 -12.52 3.56
N ILE A 526 -18.79 -13.61 4.16
CA ILE A 526 -20.19 -14.04 4.06
C ILE A 526 -21.11 -12.94 4.62
N ILE A 527 -20.82 -12.42 5.81
CA ILE A 527 -21.59 -11.32 6.41
C ILE A 527 -21.62 -10.11 5.48
N LEU A 528 -20.46 -9.69 4.96
CA LEU A 528 -20.35 -8.54 4.05
C LEU A 528 -21.10 -8.76 2.73
N ALA A 529 -21.10 -9.98 2.21
CA ALA A 529 -21.80 -10.38 1.00
C ALA A 529 -23.33 -10.32 1.18
N VAL A 530 -23.87 -11.01 2.19
CA VAL A 530 -25.32 -11.13 2.37
C VAL A 530 -25.95 -9.89 3.01
N GLY A 531 -25.19 -9.14 3.81
CA GLY A 531 -25.69 -7.94 4.51
C GLY A 531 -26.03 -6.76 3.60
N GLN A 532 -25.74 -6.85 2.31
CA GLN A 532 -26.25 -5.91 1.30
C GLN A 532 -27.75 -6.08 1.05
N ASN A 533 -28.32 -7.23 1.41
CA ASN A 533 -29.74 -7.53 1.30
C ASN A 533 -30.43 -7.47 2.67
N LYS A 534 -31.65 -6.94 2.71
CA LYS A 534 -32.42 -6.73 3.95
C LYS A 534 -33.43 -7.85 4.25
N SER A 535 -33.40 -8.94 3.49
CA SER A 535 -34.34 -10.07 3.64
C SER A 535 -34.19 -10.77 4.99
N GLN A 536 -35.25 -11.47 5.43
CA GLN A 536 -35.18 -12.29 6.64
C GLN A 536 -34.10 -13.38 6.53
N LYS A 537 -33.97 -14.04 5.39
CA LYS A 537 -32.90 -15.02 5.13
C LYS A 537 -31.50 -14.43 5.34
N SER A 538 -31.28 -13.18 4.92
CA SER A 538 -29.99 -12.48 5.14
C SER A 538 -29.73 -12.28 6.63
N LYS A 539 -30.78 -11.91 7.40
CA LYS A 539 -30.68 -11.76 8.85
C LYS A 539 -30.34 -13.08 9.54
N ASP A 540 -31.03 -14.15 9.16
CA ASP A 540 -30.83 -15.49 9.74
C ASP A 540 -29.40 -15.99 9.47
N LEU A 541 -28.88 -15.79 8.25
CA LEU A 541 -27.49 -16.11 7.92
C LEU A 541 -26.47 -15.29 8.71
N ILE A 542 -26.70 -13.99 8.88
CA ILE A 542 -25.80 -13.14 9.69
C ILE A 542 -25.79 -13.61 11.14
N LEU A 543 -26.94 -13.99 11.71
CA LEU A 543 -27.01 -14.56 13.05
C LEU A 543 -26.27 -15.90 13.16
N LYS A 544 -26.42 -16.80 12.17
CA LYS A 544 -25.63 -18.05 12.09
C LYS A 544 -24.13 -17.74 12.08
N CYS A 545 -23.69 -16.79 11.26
CA CYS A 545 -22.30 -16.34 11.20
C CYS A 545 -21.79 -15.76 12.54
N ILE A 546 -22.59 -14.92 13.21
CA ILE A 546 -22.25 -14.38 14.53
C ILE A 546 -22.09 -15.52 15.54
N SER A 547 -22.97 -16.54 15.52
CA SER A 547 -22.90 -17.65 16.47
C SER A 547 -21.64 -18.53 16.32
N ARG A 548 -21.03 -18.59 15.13
CA ARG A 548 -19.76 -19.31 14.91
C ARG A 548 -18.61 -18.62 15.63
N PHE A 549 -18.55 -17.29 15.59
CA PHE A 549 -17.45 -16.51 16.18
C PHE A 549 -17.94 -15.24 16.91
N PRO A 550 -18.74 -15.39 17.98
CA PRO A 550 -19.43 -14.28 18.65
C PRO A 550 -18.48 -13.31 19.37
N MET A 551 -17.24 -13.74 19.62
CA MET A 551 -16.18 -12.96 20.26
C MET A 551 -15.01 -12.64 19.32
N ASN A 552 -15.26 -12.58 18.00
CA ASN A 552 -14.24 -12.24 17.01
C ASN A 552 -14.45 -10.80 16.48
N GLU A 553 -13.38 -10.01 16.49
CA GLU A 553 -13.43 -8.60 16.12
C GLU A 553 -13.72 -8.42 14.62
N ARG A 554 -13.16 -9.26 13.75
CA ARG A 554 -13.42 -9.21 12.30
C ARG A 554 -14.91 -9.43 12.01
N VAL A 555 -15.52 -10.39 12.69
CA VAL A 555 -16.96 -10.70 12.57
C VAL A 555 -17.80 -9.52 13.05
N LEU A 556 -17.54 -9.01 14.25
CA LEU A 556 -18.20 -7.82 14.77
C LEU A 556 -18.12 -6.64 13.80
N ARG A 557 -16.91 -6.31 13.33
CA ARG A 557 -16.67 -5.18 12.40
C ARG A 557 -17.40 -5.35 11.08
N SER A 558 -17.47 -6.58 10.58
CA SER A 558 -18.21 -6.91 9.34
C SER A 558 -19.69 -6.70 9.52
N VAL A 559 -20.27 -7.16 10.64
CA VAL A 559 -21.68 -6.95 10.99
C VAL A 559 -22.00 -5.45 11.06
N LEU A 560 -21.14 -4.65 11.71
CA LEU A 560 -21.31 -3.20 11.83
C LEU A 560 -21.21 -2.46 10.49
N ALA A 561 -20.46 -3.00 9.53
CA ALA A 561 -20.27 -2.36 8.23
C ALA A 561 -21.53 -2.46 7.35
N VAL A 562 -22.29 -3.54 7.45
CA VAL A 562 -23.43 -3.82 6.56
C VAL A 562 -24.78 -3.85 7.26
N THR A 563 -24.84 -3.92 8.58
CA THR A 563 -26.10 -3.95 9.33
C THR A 563 -26.49 -2.55 9.82
N SER A 564 -27.74 -2.14 9.56
CA SER A 564 -28.28 -0.88 10.08
C SER A 564 -28.42 -0.93 11.60
N ARG A 565 -28.44 0.23 12.27
CA ARG A 565 -28.67 0.30 13.73
C ARG A 565 -29.95 -0.37 14.18
N GLU A 566 -31.02 -0.21 13.42
CA GLU A 566 -32.33 -0.82 13.71
C GLU A 566 -32.24 -2.35 13.68
N HIS A 567 -31.58 -2.91 12.66
CA HIS A 567 -31.36 -4.35 12.56
C HIS A 567 -30.40 -4.87 13.64
N LEU A 568 -29.35 -4.12 13.99
CA LEU A 568 -28.46 -4.50 15.09
C LEU A 568 -29.20 -4.61 16.42
N LYS A 569 -30.14 -3.69 16.69
CA LYS A 569 -31.02 -3.79 17.87
C LYS A 569 -31.89 -5.03 17.83
N SER A 570 -32.38 -5.42 16.65
CA SER A 570 -33.17 -6.64 16.49
C SER A 570 -32.37 -7.92 16.77
N TYR A 571 -31.04 -7.92 16.59
CA TYR A 571 -30.18 -9.10 16.85
C TYR A 571 -29.80 -9.26 18.33
N ARG A 572 -30.12 -8.28 19.18
CA ARG A 572 -29.60 -8.22 20.55
C ARG A 572 -30.01 -9.45 21.37
N SER A 573 -31.27 -9.84 21.28
CA SER A 573 -31.81 -10.98 22.04
C SER A 573 -31.11 -12.28 21.66
N GLU A 574 -30.93 -12.50 20.36
CA GLU A 574 -30.28 -13.68 19.80
C GLU A 574 -28.79 -13.72 20.16
N ILE A 575 -28.08 -12.59 20.05
CA ILE A 575 -26.67 -12.49 20.44
C ILE A 575 -26.50 -12.84 21.92
N ILE A 576 -27.30 -12.24 22.81
CA ILE A 576 -27.20 -12.51 24.25
C ILE A 576 -27.57 -13.96 24.57
N SER A 577 -28.53 -14.54 23.85
CA SER A 577 -28.93 -15.94 24.05
C SER A 577 -27.88 -16.97 23.63
N ASN A 578 -26.82 -16.56 22.91
CA ASN A 578 -25.76 -17.49 22.53
C ASN A 578 -25.15 -18.15 23.78
N PRO A 579 -24.99 -19.48 23.80
CA PRO A 579 -24.51 -20.21 24.97
C PRO A 579 -23.25 -19.61 25.59
N ILE A 580 -22.32 -19.10 24.77
CA ILE A 580 -21.05 -18.54 25.23
C ILE A 580 -21.21 -17.34 26.18
N PHE A 581 -22.34 -16.63 26.12
CA PHE A 581 -22.67 -15.47 26.96
C PHE A 581 -23.52 -15.82 28.19
N GLN A 582 -23.80 -17.11 28.42
CA GLN A 582 -24.75 -17.60 29.43
C GLN A 582 -24.10 -18.54 30.47
N GLY A 583 -24.72 -18.60 31.66
CA GLY A 583 -24.48 -19.64 32.68
C GLY A 583 -23.01 -19.91 33.02
N ASP A 584 -22.68 -21.20 33.19
CA ASP A 584 -21.35 -21.68 33.61
C ASP A 584 -20.25 -21.49 32.55
N THR A 585 -20.60 -21.17 31.31
CA THR A 585 -19.62 -20.89 30.24
C THR A 585 -19.16 -19.43 30.22
N LYS A 586 -19.82 -18.58 31.02
CA LYS A 586 -19.58 -17.15 31.05
C LYS A 586 -18.27 -16.82 31.78
N THR A 587 -17.36 -16.19 31.05
CA THR A 587 -16.07 -15.73 31.60
C THR A 587 -16.01 -14.20 31.68
N LYS A 588 -14.96 -13.65 32.33
CA LYS A 588 -14.70 -12.20 32.28
C LYS A 588 -14.53 -11.69 30.83
N LYS A 589 -13.86 -12.47 29.97
CA LYS A 589 -13.67 -12.14 28.55
C LYS A 589 -15.02 -12.12 27.82
N THR A 590 -15.89 -13.07 28.13
CA THR A 590 -17.27 -13.12 27.65
C THR A 590 -18.03 -11.84 28.01
N ASP A 591 -17.96 -11.39 29.27
CA ASP A 591 -18.59 -10.14 29.72
C ASP A 591 -18.06 -8.90 28.98
N GLU A 592 -16.75 -8.83 28.75
CA GLU A 592 -16.15 -7.74 27.97
C GLU A 592 -16.67 -7.71 26.54
N TRP A 593 -16.84 -8.86 25.90
CA TRP A 593 -17.41 -8.96 24.55
C TRP A 593 -18.88 -8.61 24.51
N LEU A 594 -19.66 -9.05 25.49
CA LEU A 594 -21.08 -8.67 25.59
C LEU A 594 -21.23 -7.15 25.75
N LYS A 595 -20.41 -6.53 26.60
CA LYS A 595 -20.34 -5.07 26.75
C LYS A 595 -19.94 -4.38 25.45
N ARG A 596 -19.02 -4.96 24.66
CA ARG A 596 -18.70 -4.42 23.32
C ARG A 596 -19.91 -4.45 22.41
N TRP A 597 -20.61 -5.58 22.30
CA TRP A 597 -21.83 -5.70 21.52
C TRP A 597 -22.89 -4.68 21.96
N ASP A 598 -23.18 -4.62 23.26
CA ASP A 598 -24.13 -3.66 23.83
C ASP A 598 -23.73 -2.21 23.52
N LYS A 599 -22.45 -1.86 23.67
CA LYS A 599 -21.94 -0.53 23.31
C LYS A 599 -22.25 -0.17 21.86
N PHE A 600 -22.05 -1.09 20.92
CA PHE A 600 -22.32 -0.85 19.51
C PHE A 600 -23.83 -0.81 19.19
N ILE A 601 -24.62 -1.65 19.83
CA ILE A 601 -26.07 -1.75 19.60
C ILE A 601 -26.80 -0.53 20.21
N LEU A 602 -26.41 -0.12 21.41
CA LEU A 602 -27.07 0.92 22.22
C LEU A 602 -26.46 2.31 22.03
N ASN A 603 -25.23 2.39 21.51
CA ASN A 603 -24.50 3.62 21.22
C ASN A 603 -24.23 4.50 22.47
N GLU A 604 -23.74 3.84 23.54
CA GLU A 604 -23.18 4.48 24.74
C GLU A 604 -21.69 4.84 24.60
#